data_AF-A0A2H9NCV8-F1
#
_entry.id   AF-A0A2H9NCV8-F1
#
_cell.length_a   1.000
_cell.length_b   1.000
_cell.length_c   1.000
_cell.angle_alpha   90.00
_cell.angle_beta   90.00
_cell.angle_gamma   90.00
#
_symmetry.space_group_name_H-M   'P 1'
#
loop_
_entity.id
_entity.type
_entity.pdbx_description
1 polymer ?
#
loop_
_entity_poly.entity_id
_entity_poly.type
_entity_poly.pdbx_seq_one_letter_code
_entity_poly.pdbx_strand_id
1 'polypeptide(L)'
;MKEKISKCEGNCSNCTMCSINQGKNRIIGIKTVLIILLGVLLLSALLMPVKSHMQGASEPHEFELKPIILIDNGNEIEITLDNIKDYHGDLCPGVVTVFRQTQIGIKQLWGGDIPERDDIKIVSHFKNAEAPVIKGKSMKGRYDTFVYILNNTDNLEIRDCEGGVDCFKTTIIRKSTNEEFNITLKDNVSPDGFFELMKKVKITKNARDDEKEEFKTKWEEFRDNVLTKTNHDLFEYEIKKKKPETFSVTNAIFGGIIVIILILILLVIVKKFKSI
;
A
#
# COMPACT_ATOMS: atom_id res chain seq x y z
N MET A 1 24.67 -6.92 -75.41
CA MET A 1 25.15 -8.29 -75.68
C MET A 1 24.24 -9.25 -74.95
N LYS A 2 23.61 -10.17 -75.70
CA LYS A 2 22.58 -11.09 -75.22
C LYS A 2 23.24 -12.29 -74.52
N GLU A 3 22.91 -12.54 -73.26
CA GLU A 3 23.04 -13.86 -72.65
C GLU A 3 21.64 -14.40 -72.36
N LYS A 4 21.42 -15.65 -72.79
CA LYS A 4 20.12 -16.34 -72.82
C LYS A 4 19.73 -16.76 -71.40
N ILE A 5 18.57 -16.30 -70.94
CA ILE A 5 17.87 -16.89 -69.79
C ILE A 5 17.21 -18.18 -70.28
N SER A 6 17.57 -19.32 -69.70
CA SER A 6 16.88 -20.60 -69.91
C SER A 6 15.50 -20.54 -69.25
N LYS A 7 14.47 -20.85 -70.03
CA LYS A 7 13.09 -21.02 -69.56
C LYS A 7 13.01 -22.23 -68.62
N CYS A 8 12.53 -22.02 -67.40
CA CYS A 8 11.86 -23.09 -66.66
C CYS A 8 10.41 -23.14 -67.14
N GLU A 9 10.10 -24.15 -67.95
CA GLU A 9 8.75 -24.65 -68.19
C GLU A 9 8.45 -25.73 -67.14
N GLY A 10 7.36 -25.60 -66.39
CA GLY A 10 6.91 -26.63 -65.46
C GLY A 10 6.07 -26.10 -64.31
N ASN A 11 4.86 -26.66 -64.18
CA ASN A 11 3.92 -26.40 -63.10
C ASN A 11 4.27 -27.33 -61.92
N CYS A 12 4.73 -26.78 -60.80
CA CYS A 12 5.04 -27.58 -59.60
C CYS A 12 4.38 -26.97 -58.37
N SER A 13 3.27 -27.59 -57.98
CA SER A 13 2.67 -27.55 -56.65
C SER A 13 3.54 -28.31 -55.65
N ASN A 14 3.86 -27.68 -54.52
CA ASN A 14 4.50 -28.21 -53.31
C ASN A 14 5.95 -28.75 -53.45
N CYS A 15 6.92 -28.02 -52.89
CA CYS A 15 7.74 -28.53 -51.79
C CYS A 15 8.61 -27.42 -51.15
N THR A 16 8.60 -27.47 -49.83
CA THR A 16 9.35 -26.71 -48.84
C THR A 16 10.86 -26.88 -48.98
N MET A 17 11.60 -25.85 -48.54
CA MET A 17 13.07 -25.78 -48.38
C MET A 17 13.93 -25.71 -49.65
N CYS A 18 14.30 -24.48 -50.03
CA CYS A 18 15.71 -24.08 -50.11
C CYS A 18 15.83 -22.56 -50.23
N SER A 19 16.83 -22.01 -49.53
CA SER A 19 17.37 -20.63 -49.59
C SER A 19 16.97 -19.68 -48.47
N ILE A 20 17.68 -19.91 -47.36
CA ILE A 20 18.11 -18.94 -46.36
C ILE A 20 18.80 -17.72 -47.02
N ASN A 21 18.53 -16.54 -46.48
CA ASN A 21 19.28 -15.28 -46.60
C ASN A 21 19.63 -14.75 -48.00
N GLN A 22 18.83 -13.78 -48.45
CA GLN A 22 19.40 -12.56 -49.02
C GLN A 22 18.67 -11.33 -48.45
N GLY A 23 18.96 -11.03 -47.18
CA GLY A 23 18.73 -9.70 -46.61
C GLY A 23 19.60 -8.69 -47.34
N LYS A 24 18.97 -7.85 -48.16
CA LYS A 24 19.60 -6.75 -48.88
C LYS A 24 20.17 -5.78 -47.86
N ASN A 25 21.48 -5.83 -47.59
CA ASN A 25 22.18 -4.88 -46.74
C ASN A 25 22.12 -3.48 -47.37
N ARG A 26 21.03 -2.75 -47.12
CA ARG A 26 20.97 -1.30 -47.34
C ARG A 26 21.96 -0.69 -46.36
N ILE A 27 23.03 -0.10 -46.88
CA ILE A 27 23.94 0.75 -46.11
C ILE A 27 23.07 1.89 -45.56
N ILE A 28 22.78 1.83 -44.27
CA ILE A 28 22.02 2.88 -43.59
C ILE A 28 22.93 4.10 -43.57
N GLY A 29 22.56 5.14 -44.31
CA GLY A 29 23.33 6.37 -44.36
C GLY A 29 23.51 6.96 -42.96
N ILE A 30 24.67 7.57 -42.70
CA ILE A 30 25.05 8.13 -41.39
C ILE A 30 23.96 9.03 -40.79
N LYS A 31 23.23 9.79 -41.63
CA LYS A 31 22.10 10.62 -41.20
C LYS A 31 20.92 9.80 -40.64
N THR A 32 20.60 8.66 -41.25
CA THR A 32 19.52 7.77 -40.78
C THR A 32 19.92 7.05 -39.50
N VAL A 33 21.18 6.66 -39.35
CA VAL A 33 21.71 6.10 -38.09
C VAL A 33 21.61 7.14 -36.98
N LEU A 34 22.01 8.38 -37.23
CA LEU A 34 21.92 9.48 -36.27
C LEU A 34 20.49 9.78 -35.83
N ILE A 35 19.51 9.78 -36.76
CA ILE A 35 18.09 10.00 -36.43
C ILE A 35 17.54 8.86 -35.56
N ILE A 36 17.88 7.61 -35.88
CA ILE A 36 17.47 6.45 -35.08
C ILE A 36 18.12 6.52 -33.69
N LEU A 37 19.41 6.85 -33.60
CA LEU A 37 20.11 7.01 -32.31
C LEU A 37 19.49 8.14 -31.47
N LEU A 38 19.19 9.29 -32.08
CA LEU A 38 18.51 10.40 -31.39
C LEU A 38 17.11 9.98 -30.93
N GLY A 39 16.36 9.26 -31.78
CA GLY A 39 15.04 8.75 -31.45
C GLY A 39 15.07 7.75 -30.29
N VAL A 40 16.06 6.84 -30.26
CA VAL A 40 16.27 5.89 -29.16
C VAL A 40 16.73 6.60 -27.89
N LEU A 41 17.59 7.63 -27.99
CA LEU A 41 18.01 8.45 -26.84
C LEU A 41 16.84 9.29 -26.26
N LEU A 42 15.98 9.84 -27.12
CA LEU A 42 14.80 10.58 -26.68
C LEU A 42 13.75 9.64 -26.07
N LEU A 43 13.60 8.43 -26.62
CA LEU A 43 12.72 7.40 -26.07
C LEU A 43 13.26 6.83 -24.74
N SER A 44 14.58 6.71 -24.57
CA SER A 44 15.18 6.29 -23.30
C SER A 44 15.09 7.38 -22.22
N ALA A 45 15.12 8.67 -22.60
CA ALA A 45 14.83 9.77 -21.68
C ALA A 45 13.37 9.77 -21.19
N LEU A 46 12.41 9.30 -22.00
CA LEU A 46 11.01 9.10 -21.62
C LEU A 46 10.79 7.86 -20.71
N LEU A 47 11.75 6.93 -20.67
CA LEU A 47 11.73 5.75 -19.81
C LEU A 47 12.40 5.98 -18.45
N MET A 48 12.88 7.19 -18.15
CA MET A 48 13.31 7.49 -16.78
C MET A 48 12.09 7.32 -15.87
N PRO A 49 12.13 6.40 -14.89
CA PRO A 49 11.11 6.42 -13.86
C PRO A 49 11.18 7.82 -13.25
N VAL A 50 10.11 8.60 -13.40
CA VAL A 50 9.87 9.74 -12.52
C VAL A 50 9.80 9.12 -11.13
N LYS A 51 10.97 9.02 -10.48
CA LYS A 51 11.09 8.60 -9.10
C LYS A 51 10.19 9.56 -8.33
N SER A 52 9.14 9.03 -7.72
CA SER A 52 8.33 9.74 -6.72
C SER A 52 9.18 10.11 -5.49
N HIS A 53 10.38 9.53 -5.39
CA HIS A 53 11.44 9.89 -4.46
C HIS A 53 11.80 11.37 -4.62
N MET A 54 11.98 12.06 -3.49
CA MET A 54 12.61 13.37 -3.52
C MET A 54 13.94 13.25 -4.26
N GLN A 55 14.09 13.97 -5.37
CA GLN A 55 15.30 13.89 -6.17
C GLN A 55 16.51 14.31 -5.33
N GLY A 56 17.52 13.46 -5.27
CA GLY A 56 18.75 13.71 -4.51
C GLY A 56 18.64 13.52 -3.00
N ALA A 57 17.51 13.04 -2.47
CA ALA A 57 17.47 12.58 -1.08
C ALA A 57 18.27 11.28 -0.92
N SER A 58 18.94 11.15 0.22
CA SER A 58 19.61 9.96 0.75
C SER A 58 18.66 8.77 0.84
N GLU A 59 19.20 7.56 0.89
CA GLU A 59 18.43 6.37 1.27
C GLU A 59 18.09 6.41 2.78
N PRO A 60 16.94 5.87 3.21
CA PRO A 60 16.62 5.77 4.63
C PRO A 60 17.59 4.82 5.36
N HIS A 61 17.74 5.01 6.68
CA HIS A 61 18.41 4.04 7.56
C HIS A 61 17.69 2.68 7.55
N GLU A 62 18.37 1.61 7.94
CA GLU A 62 17.72 0.30 8.09
C GLU A 62 16.60 0.35 9.15
N PHE A 63 15.43 -0.17 8.81
CA PHE A 63 14.25 -0.22 9.68
C PHE A 63 13.49 -1.52 9.41
N GLU A 64 12.68 -1.96 10.37
CA GLU A 64 11.80 -3.11 10.19
C GLU A 64 10.38 -2.76 10.63
N LEU A 65 9.44 -2.81 9.68
CA LEU A 65 8.01 -2.75 9.94
C LEU A 65 7.39 -4.09 9.55
N LYS A 66 6.61 -4.67 10.46
CA LYS A 66 5.88 -5.92 10.20
C LYS A 66 4.94 -5.76 9.01
N PRO A 67 4.58 -6.85 8.29
CA PRO A 67 3.54 -6.80 7.27
C PRO A 67 2.16 -6.47 7.85
N ILE A 68 1.24 -6.06 6.98
CA ILE A 68 -0.20 -6.15 7.22
C ILE A 68 -0.65 -7.53 6.73
N ILE A 69 -1.28 -8.31 7.60
CA ILE A 69 -1.82 -9.63 7.28
C ILE A 69 -3.34 -9.49 7.10
N LEU A 70 -3.87 -9.95 5.97
CA LEU A 70 -5.30 -9.92 5.64
C LEU A 70 -5.74 -11.28 5.09
N ILE A 71 -7.04 -11.58 5.14
CA ILE A 71 -7.64 -12.61 4.31
C ILE A 71 -8.21 -11.96 3.04
N ASP A 72 -7.79 -12.43 1.87
CA ASP A 72 -8.29 -11.99 0.58
C ASP A 72 -8.83 -13.20 -0.20
N ASN A 73 -10.13 -13.20 -0.46
CA ASN A 73 -10.83 -14.30 -1.11
C ASN A 73 -10.54 -15.68 -0.47
N GLY A 74 -10.50 -15.72 0.87
CA GLY A 74 -10.23 -16.93 1.66
C GLY A 74 -8.76 -17.32 1.78
N ASN A 75 -7.82 -16.54 1.23
CA ASN A 75 -6.38 -16.79 1.35
C ASN A 75 -5.73 -15.74 2.23
N GLU A 76 -4.82 -16.16 3.11
CA GLU A 76 -3.98 -15.23 3.84
C GLU A 76 -2.97 -14.56 2.89
N ILE A 77 -2.90 -13.24 2.95
CA ILE A 77 -1.94 -12.44 2.20
C ILE A 77 -1.12 -11.57 3.15
N GLU A 78 0.14 -11.37 2.79
CA GLU A 78 1.04 -10.43 3.46
C GLU A 78 1.27 -9.21 2.59
N ILE A 79 1.02 -8.03 3.13
CA ILE A 79 1.32 -6.75 2.48
C ILE A 79 2.47 -6.10 3.23
N THR A 80 3.65 -6.09 2.60
CA THR A 80 4.84 -5.43 3.12
C THR A 80 4.93 -3.98 2.64
N LEU A 81 5.78 -3.20 3.30
CA LEU A 81 6.07 -1.84 2.87
C LEU A 81 6.77 -1.82 1.49
N ASP A 82 7.58 -2.83 1.19
CA ASP A 82 8.24 -2.98 -0.12
C ASP A 82 7.23 -3.24 -1.24
N ASN A 83 6.18 -4.03 -0.99
CA ASN A 83 5.11 -4.21 -1.98
C ASN A 83 4.46 -2.87 -2.37
N ILE A 84 4.26 -1.99 -1.40
CA ILE A 84 3.68 -0.66 -1.63
C ILE A 84 4.70 0.28 -2.28
N LYS A 85 5.97 0.20 -1.89
CA LYS A 85 7.07 0.94 -2.54
C LYS A 85 7.15 0.57 -4.03
N ASP A 86 7.06 -0.70 -4.36
CA ASP A 86 7.07 -1.18 -5.75
C ASP A 86 5.83 -0.71 -6.53
N TYR A 87 4.66 -0.73 -5.90
CA TYR A 87 3.42 -0.25 -6.50
C TYR A 87 3.41 1.27 -6.73
N HIS A 88 3.86 2.05 -5.75
CA HIS A 88 3.89 3.51 -5.81
C HIS A 88 5.10 4.06 -6.60
N GLY A 89 6.21 3.33 -6.57
CA GLY A 89 7.51 3.69 -7.14
C GLY A 89 8.46 4.42 -6.18
N ASP A 90 8.07 4.62 -4.91
CA ASP A 90 8.89 5.27 -3.89
C ASP A 90 8.39 5.01 -2.45
N LEU A 91 9.27 5.17 -1.47
CA LEU A 91 8.95 5.17 -0.05
C LEU A 91 8.90 6.61 0.52
N CYS A 92 7.85 7.35 0.18
CA CYS A 92 7.66 8.70 0.71
C CYS A 92 7.05 8.70 2.14
N PRO A 93 7.21 9.78 2.92
CA PRO A 93 6.65 9.87 4.28
C PRO A 93 5.15 9.55 4.34
N GLY A 94 4.40 9.94 3.30
CA GLY A 94 2.99 9.64 3.17
C GLY A 94 2.68 8.14 3.13
N VAL A 95 3.46 7.36 2.37
CA VAL A 95 3.31 5.89 2.25
C VAL A 95 3.47 5.22 3.61
N VAL A 96 4.58 5.52 4.30
CA VAL A 96 4.90 4.94 5.61
C VAL A 96 3.85 5.31 6.64
N THR A 97 3.42 6.58 6.64
CA THR A 97 2.44 7.09 7.60
C THR A 97 1.14 6.30 7.54
N VAL A 98 0.55 6.15 6.34
CA VAL A 98 -0.76 5.49 6.23
C VAL A 98 -0.67 3.96 6.34
N PHE A 99 0.48 3.37 5.99
CA PHE A 99 0.74 1.96 6.28
C PHE A 99 0.66 1.69 7.78
N ARG A 100 1.38 2.50 8.58
CA ARG A 100 1.37 2.38 10.05
C ARG A 100 0.00 2.70 10.65
N GLN A 101 -0.70 3.71 10.15
CA GLN A 101 -2.08 4.01 10.59
C GLN A 101 -3.01 2.82 10.36
N THR A 102 -2.88 2.14 9.23
CA THR A 102 -3.67 0.94 8.91
C THR A 102 -3.33 -0.21 9.87
N GLN A 103 -2.04 -0.46 10.13
CA GLN A 103 -1.63 -1.48 11.10
C GLN A 103 -2.22 -1.25 12.50
N ILE A 104 -2.20 0.00 12.96
CA ILE A 104 -2.78 0.38 14.26
C ILE A 104 -4.30 0.16 14.22
N GLY A 105 -4.99 0.64 13.17
CA GLY A 105 -6.42 0.49 13.02
C GLY A 105 -6.88 -0.97 13.02
N ILE A 106 -6.20 -1.84 12.26
CA ILE A 106 -6.48 -3.28 12.24
C ILE A 106 -6.35 -3.87 13.64
N LYS A 107 -5.23 -3.58 14.33
CA LYS A 107 -5.00 -4.05 15.69
C LYS A 107 -6.07 -3.57 16.68
N GLN A 108 -6.59 -2.35 16.52
CA GLN A 108 -7.59 -1.80 17.43
C GLN A 108 -9.00 -2.35 17.19
N LEU A 109 -9.33 -2.70 15.94
CA LEU A 109 -10.67 -3.16 15.54
C LEU A 109 -10.83 -4.69 15.51
N TRP A 110 -9.78 -5.42 15.17
CA TRP A 110 -9.78 -6.90 15.12
C TRP A 110 -8.94 -7.53 16.24
N GLY A 111 -8.14 -6.74 16.96
CA GLY A 111 -7.33 -7.26 18.07
C GLY A 111 -6.24 -8.21 17.57
N GLY A 112 -6.50 -9.52 17.70
CA GLY A 112 -5.62 -10.58 17.23
C GLY A 112 -6.16 -11.34 16.02
N ASP A 113 -7.40 -11.07 15.60
CA ASP A 113 -8.00 -11.72 14.44
C ASP A 113 -7.45 -11.10 13.15
N ILE A 114 -7.35 -11.92 12.10
CA ILE A 114 -6.95 -11.46 10.76
C ILE A 114 -8.21 -10.97 10.05
N PRO A 115 -8.27 -9.70 9.62
CA PRO A 115 -9.45 -9.16 8.93
C PRO A 115 -9.60 -9.72 7.52
N GLU A 116 -10.85 -9.98 7.11
CA GLU A 116 -11.21 -10.07 5.69
C GLU A 116 -10.99 -8.71 5.04
N ARG A 117 -10.26 -8.68 3.93
CA ARG A 117 -9.87 -7.45 3.22
C ARG A 117 -11.08 -6.60 2.83
N ASP A 118 -12.16 -7.25 2.40
CA ASP A 118 -13.41 -6.60 2.01
C ASP A 118 -14.25 -6.07 3.17
N ASP A 119 -13.91 -6.44 4.41
CA ASP A 119 -14.53 -5.93 5.64
C ASP A 119 -13.90 -4.61 6.12
N ILE A 120 -12.79 -4.19 5.49
CA ILE A 120 -12.10 -2.94 5.82
C ILE A 120 -12.65 -1.83 4.92
N LYS A 121 -13.09 -0.73 5.54
CA LYS A 121 -13.31 0.56 4.89
C LYS A 121 -12.38 1.62 5.47
N ILE A 122 -11.90 2.52 4.63
CA ILE A 122 -11.01 3.63 5.03
C ILE A 122 -11.65 4.95 4.59
N VAL A 123 -11.68 5.92 5.49
CA VAL A 123 -11.96 7.32 5.19
C VAL A 123 -10.64 8.08 5.26
N SER A 124 -10.25 8.71 4.15
CA SER A 124 -9.02 9.50 4.06
C SER A 124 -9.33 10.93 3.63
N HIS A 125 -8.47 11.87 4.04
CA HIS A 125 -8.69 13.28 3.82
C HIS A 125 -7.67 13.86 2.82
N PHE A 126 -8.19 14.50 1.77
CA PHE A 126 -7.42 15.18 0.73
C PHE A 126 -8.08 16.51 0.41
N LYS A 127 -7.27 17.49 0.00
CA LYS A 127 -7.77 18.84 -0.25
C LYS A 127 -8.84 18.83 -1.34
N ASN A 128 -9.92 19.58 -1.12
CA ASN A 128 -11.12 19.65 -1.95
C ASN A 128 -11.86 18.31 -2.10
N ALA A 129 -11.63 17.36 -1.20
CA ALA A 129 -12.13 15.97 -1.31
C ALA A 129 -11.73 15.29 -2.64
N GLU A 130 -10.57 15.64 -3.21
CA GLU A 130 -10.10 15.08 -4.48
C GLU A 130 -8.98 14.04 -4.29
N ALA A 131 -9.21 12.83 -4.79
CA ALA A 131 -8.18 11.79 -4.84
C ALA A 131 -7.01 12.19 -5.76
N PRO A 132 -5.74 12.08 -5.32
CA PRO A 132 -4.58 12.41 -6.13
C PRO A 132 -4.20 11.27 -7.11
N VAL A 133 -5.08 10.95 -8.07
CA VAL A 133 -4.91 9.80 -8.99
C VAL A 133 -3.79 9.95 -10.03
N ILE A 134 -3.38 11.18 -10.34
CA ILE A 134 -2.36 11.47 -11.37
C ILE A 134 -0.95 11.20 -10.84
N LYS A 135 -0.13 10.46 -11.61
CA LYS A 135 1.28 10.17 -11.27
C LYS A 135 2.05 11.46 -10.93
N GLY A 136 2.78 11.45 -9.81
CA GLY A 136 3.58 12.58 -9.35
C GLY A 136 2.81 13.69 -8.63
N LYS A 137 1.46 13.61 -8.53
CA LYS A 137 0.68 14.57 -7.72
C LYS A 137 1.07 14.46 -6.24
N SER A 138 1.07 15.59 -5.55
CA SER A 138 1.35 15.62 -4.11
C SER A 138 0.38 14.70 -3.36
N MET A 139 0.86 14.06 -2.29
CA MET A 139 0.10 13.13 -1.45
C MET A 139 -0.37 11.84 -2.15
N LYS A 140 -0.01 11.60 -3.43
CA LYS A 140 -0.37 10.37 -4.15
C LYS A 140 0.05 9.10 -3.42
N GLY A 141 1.22 9.09 -2.79
CA GLY A 141 1.70 7.93 -2.03
C GLY A 141 0.69 7.43 -1.00
N ARG A 142 -0.03 8.33 -0.31
CA ARG A 142 -1.07 7.94 0.65
C ARG A 142 -2.24 7.25 -0.02
N TYR A 143 -2.73 7.83 -1.11
CA TYR A 143 -3.83 7.28 -1.89
C TYR A 143 -3.46 5.91 -2.45
N ASP A 144 -2.28 5.79 -3.06
CA ASP A 144 -1.78 4.54 -3.63
C ASP A 144 -1.64 3.45 -2.57
N THR A 145 -1.13 3.78 -1.38
CA THR A 145 -1.06 2.82 -0.28
C THR A 145 -2.44 2.31 0.13
N PHE A 146 -3.44 3.19 0.27
CA PHE A 146 -4.79 2.74 0.63
C PHE A 146 -5.45 1.89 -0.45
N VAL A 147 -5.32 2.29 -1.72
CA VAL A 147 -5.81 1.49 -2.85
C VAL A 147 -5.11 0.12 -2.87
N TYR A 148 -3.79 0.10 -2.66
CA TYR A 148 -3.04 -1.15 -2.59
C TYR A 148 -3.49 -2.03 -1.44
N ILE A 149 -3.70 -1.48 -0.24
CA ILE A 149 -4.17 -2.25 0.92
C ILE A 149 -5.57 -2.81 0.69
N LEU A 150 -6.49 -2.03 0.12
CA LEU A 150 -7.89 -2.41 -0.05
C LEU A 150 -8.17 -3.28 -1.29
N ASN A 151 -7.26 -3.30 -2.28
CA ASN A 151 -7.48 -3.85 -3.63
C ASN A 151 -8.61 -3.19 -4.43
N ASN A 152 -9.17 -2.10 -3.93
CA ASN A 152 -10.31 -1.44 -4.55
C ASN A 152 -10.39 0.02 -4.10
N THR A 153 -11.27 0.78 -4.75
CA THR A 153 -11.57 2.16 -4.39
C THR A 153 -12.93 2.32 -3.70
N ASP A 154 -13.81 1.32 -3.78
CA ASP A 154 -15.18 1.40 -3.25
C ASP A 154 -15.21 1.45 -1.72
N ASN A 155 -14.23 0.81 -1.08
CA ASN A 155 -14.01 0.87 0.36
C ASN A 155 -13.10 2.05 0.77
N LEU A 156 -12.74 2.96 -0.15
CA LEU A 156 -11.96 4.16 0.13
C LEU A 156 -12.80 5.42 -0.06
N GLU A 157 -13.23 6.01 1.05
CA GLU A 157 -13.95 7.28 1.05
C GLU A 157 -12.98 8.46 1.15
N ILE A 158 -13.19 9.48 0.34
CA ILE A 158 -12.37 10.70 0.31
C ILE A 158 -13.17 11.87 0.87
N ARG A 159 -12.61 12.55 1.87
CA ARG A 159 -13.18 13.76 2.49
C ARG A 159 -12.22 14.95 2.36
N ASP A 160 -12.75 16.15 2.56
CA ASP A 160 -11.95 17.38 2.51
C ASP A 160 -11.07 17.56 3.77
N CYS A 161 -9.99 18.30 3.63
CA CYS A 161 -9.11 18.76 4.71
C CYS A 161 -8.72 20.23 4.53
N GLU A 162 -8.28 20.87 5.59
CA GLU A 162 -7.79 22.26 5.54
C GLU A 162 -6.44 22.36 4.82
N GLY A 163 -5.57 21.36 4.99
CA GLY A 163 -4.23 21.30 4.41
C GLY A 163 -3.19 20.80 5.41
N GLY A 164 -1.97 20.55 4.95
CA GLY A 164 -0.87 20.14 5.82
C GLY A 164 -1.14 18.84 6.60
N VAL A 165 -0.90 18.87 7.91
CA VAL A 165 -1.07 17.72 8.82
C VAL A 165 -2.55 17.32 8.98
N ASP A 166 -3.48 18.27 8.84
CA ASP A 166 -4.93 18.00 8.92
C ASP A 166 -5.38 16.94 7.91
N CYS A 167 -4.74 16.91 6.74
CA CYS A 167 -5.02 15.90 5.72
C CYS A 167 -4.60 14.48 6.16
N PHE A 168 -3.75 14.31 7.18
CA PHE A 168 -3.29 13.00 7.69
C PHE A 168 -4.25 12.33 8.69
N LYS A 169 -5.47 12.85 8.82
CA LYS A 169 -6.57 12.16 9.48
C LYS A 169 -7.01 10.94 8.68
N THR A 170 -7.15 9.82 9.36
CA THR A 170 -7.63 8.56 8.77
C THR A 170 -8.64 7.92 9.72
N THR A 171 -9.76 7.46 9.18
CA THR A 171 -10.70 6.60 9.91
C THR A 171 -10.68 5.22 9.27
N ILE A 172 -10.42 4.20 10.07
CA ILE A 172 -10.56 2.80 9.67
C ILE A 172 -11.89 2.29 10.23
N ILE A 173 -12.66 1.59 9.41
CA ILE A 173 -14.00 1.11 9.74
C ILE A 173 -14.05 -0.39 9.48
N ARG A 174 -14.52 -1.15 10.47
CA ARG A 174 -14.90 -2.56 10.34
C ARG A 174 -16.36 -2.62 9.89
N LYS A 175 -16.61 -2.99 8.63
CA LYS A 175 -17.96 -2.93 8.02
C LYS A 175 -18.95 -3.86 8.71
N SER A 176 -18.50 -5.06 9.11
CA SER A 176 -19.30 -6.08 9.76
C SER A 176 -19.89 -5.67 11.11
N THR A 177 -19.20 -4.79 11.85
CA THR A 177 -19.64 -4.30 13.17
C THR A 177 -19.98 -2.81 13.20
N ASN A 178 -19.68 -2.10 12.11
CA ASN A 178 -19.74 -0.65 12.01
C ASN A 178 -18.89 0.07 13.08
N GLU A 179 -17.85 -0.59 13.60
CA GLU A 179 -16.92 0.01 14.53
C GLU A 179 -15.88 0.85 13.79
N GLU A 180 -15.66 2.07 14.29
CA GLU A 180 -14.71 3.01 13.72
C GLU A 180 -13.48 3.19 14.63
N PHE A 181 -12.35 3.48 14.01
CA PHE A 181 -11.12 3.85 14.69
C PHE A 181 -10.50 5.07 13.99
N ASN A 182 -10.39 6.17 14.73
CA ASN A 182 -9.83 7.42 14.23
C ASN A 182 -8.37 7.55 14.65
N ILE A 183 -7.52 7.97 13.72
CA ILE A 183 -6.10 8.20 13.94
C ILE A 183 -5.60 9.39 13.13
N THR A 184 -4.78 10.22 13.76
CA THR A 184 -4.21 11.44 13.16
C THR A 184 -2.71 11.49 13.39
N LEU A 185 -1.96 11.99 12.41
CA LEU A 185 -0.54 12.29 12.58
C LEU A 185 -0.38 13.50 13.50
N LYS A 186 0.52 13.43 14.48
CA LYS A 186 0.84 14.58 15.34
C LYS A 186 1.55 15.68 14.57
N ASP A 187 1.24 16.93 14.91
CA ASP A 187 1.79 18.12 14.25
C ASP A 187 3.32 18.19 14.32
N ASN A 188 3.91 17.75 15.44
CA ASN A 188 5.35 17.78 15.69
C ASN A 188 6.14 16.66 15.01
N VAL A 189 5.50 15.83 14.20
CA VAL A 189 6.18 14.77 13.43
C VAL A 189 6.75 15.31 12.14
N SER A 190 6.00 16.16 11.46
CA SER A 190 6.48 16.90 10.30
C SER A 190 7.34 18.07 10.77
N PRO A 191 8.53 18.30 10.18
CA PRO A 191 9.36 19.45 10.56
C PRO A 191 8.62 20.78 10.34
N ASP A 192 8.92 21.77 11.17
CA ASP A 192 8.30 23.08 11.08
C ASP A 192 8.41 23.67 9.66
N GLY A 193 7.30 24.22 9.16
CA GLY A 193 7.23 24.81 7.81
C GLY A 193 7.29 23.80 6.66
N PHE A 194 7.35 22.48 6.92
CA PHE A 194 7.45 21.45 5.89
C PHE A 194 6.33 21.56 4.86
N PHE A 195 5.08 21.73 5.29
CA PHE A 195 3.93 21.78 4.37
C PHE A 195 3.89 23.06 3.52
N GLU A 196 4.35 24.18 4.07
CA GLU A 196 4.47 25.43 3.32
C GLU A 196 5.56 25.34 2.24
N LEU A 197 6.71 24.75 2.58
CA LEU A 197 7.77 24.45 1.60
C LEU A 197 7.31 23.43 0.56
N MET A 198 6.61 22.37 0.99
CA MET A 198 6.04 21.37 0.10
C MET A 198 5.09 22.00 -0.91
N LYS A 199 4.24 22.95 -0.48
CA LYS A 199 3.35 23.70 -1.37
C LYS A 199 4.16 24.48 -2.41
N LYS A 200 5.20 25.21 -2.00
CA LYS A 200 6.09 25.95 -2.91
C LYS A 200 6.80 25.05 -3.93
N VAL A 201 7.32 23.90 -3.49
CA VAL A 201 8.13 23.00 -4.33
C VAL A 201 7.28 22.07 -5.21
N LYS A 202 6.18 21.52 -4.67
CA LYS A 202 5.39 20.48 -5.32
C LYS A 202 4.11 20.99 -5.97
N ILE A 203 3.50 22.06 -5.46
CA ILE A 203 2.18 22.53 -5.92
C ILE A 203 2.33 23.80 -6.78
N THR A 204 2.82 24.90 -6.20
CA THR A 204 2.91 26.20 -6.90
C THR A 204 4.15 26.32 -7.79
N LYS A 205 5.14 25.45 -7.61
CA LYS A 205 6.38 25.37 -8.42
C LYS A 205 7.16 26.70 -8.47
N ASN A 206 7.14 27.48 -7.40
CA ASN A 206 7.79 28.79 -7.30
C ASN A 206 8.87 28.87 -6.20
N ALA A 207 9.29 27.74 -5.65
CA ALA A 207 10.38 27.68 -4.69
C ALA A 207 11.73 28.08 -5.31
N ARG A 208 12.52 28.85 -4.57
CA ARG A 208 13.93 29.12 -4.87
C ARG A 208 14.79 27.87 -4.63
N ASP A 209 16.03 27.88 -5.08
CA ASP A 209 16.91 26.72 -4.96
C ASP A 209 17.33 26.42 -3.51
N ASP A 210 17.52 27.46 -2.68
CA ASP A 210 17.71 27.31 -1.23
C ASP A 210 16.49 26.67 -0.56
N GLU A 211 15.27 27.05 -0.96
CA GLU A 211 14.02 26.47 -0.45
C GLU A 211 13.83 25.01 -0.89
N LYS A 212 14.31 24.62 -2.09
CA LYS A 212 14.27 23.22 -2.56
C LYS A 212 15.22 22.34 -1.77
N GLU A 213 16.43 22.84 -1.48
CA GLU A 213 17.41 22.14 -0.65
C GLU A 213 16.90 21.99 0.79
N GLU A 214 16.35 23.05 1.38
CA GLU A 214 15.72 22.98 2.71
C GLU A 214 14.56 21.97 2.73
N PHE A 215 13.71 21.98 1.70
CA PHE A 215 12.61 21.04 1.58
C PHE A 215 13.09 19.59 1.48
N LYS A 216 14.20 19.33 0.77
CA LYS A 216 14.80 18.00 0.69
C LYS A 216 15.24 17.51 2.07
N THR A 217 15.97 18.33 2.83
CA THR A 217 16.39 17.99 4.19
C THR A 217 15.20 17.72 5.12
N LYS A 218 14.19 18.59 5.11
CA LYS A 218 12.97 18.38 5.93
C LYS A 218 12.16 17.17 5.48
N TRP A 219 12.21 16.82 4.19
CA TRP A 219 11.56 15.62 3.69
C TRP A 219 12.24 14.34 4.17
N GLU A 220 13.57 14.32 4.20
CA GLU A 220 14.36 13.22 4.78
C GLU A 220 14.08 13.10 6.28
N GLU A 221 14.12 14.21 7.02
CA GLU A 221 13.78 14.23 8.44
C GLU A 221 12.36 13.70 8.71
N PHE A 222 11.37 14.12 7.91
CA PHE A 222 10.01 13.61 8.05
C PHE A 222 9.92 12.11 7.74
N ARG A 223 10.57 11.65 6.66
CA ARG A 223 10.64 10.22 6.29
C ARG A 223 11.23 9.40 7.43
N ASP A 224 12.36 9.84 7.96
CA ASP A 224 13.10 9.10 8.98
C ASP A 224 12.34 9.11 10.31
N ASN A 225 11.67 10.21 10.65
CA ASN A 225 10.75 10.28 11.79
C ASN A 225 9.65 9.21 11.70
N VAL A 226 8.96 9.11 10.56
CA VAL A 226 7.84 8.15 10.41
C VAL A 226 8.31 6.70 10.28
N LEU A 227 9.56 6.45 9.95
CA LEU A 227 10.15 5.11 9.91
C LEU A 227 10.60 4.64 11.30
N THR A 228 11.19 5.53 12.10
CA THR A 228 11.94 5.12 13.31
C THR A 228 11.23 5.39 14.62
N LYS A 229 10.37 6.43 14.71
CA LYS A 229 9.67 6.77 15.95
C LYS A 229 8.60 5.73 16.32
N THR A 230 8.24 5.66 17.60
CA THR A 230 7.16 4.77 18.07
C THR A 230 5.79 5.25 17.59
N ASN A 231 4.79 4.36 17.59
CA ASN A 231 3.42 4.76 17.22
C ASN A 231 2.86 5.87 18.13
N HIS A 232 3.21 5.86 19.41
CA HIS A 232 2.76 6.87 20.37
C HIS A 232 3.37 8.24 20.07
N ASP A 233 4.61 8.30 19.59
CA ASP A 233 5.27 9.56 19.26
C ASP A 233 4.79 10.13 17.92
N LEU A 234 4.24 9.28 17.05
CA LEU A 234 3.77 9.66 15.73
C LEU A 234 2.29 10.06 15.68
N PHE A 235 1.45 9.40 16.45
CA PHE A 235 0.01 9.44 16.23
C PHE A 235 -0.78 9.81 17.47
N GLU A 236 -1.91 10.47 17.24
CA GLU A 236 -2.99 10.66 18.20
C GLU A 236 -4.14 9.72 17.86
N TYR A 237 -4.52 8.88 18.82
CA TYR A 237 -5.65 7.97 18.73
C TYR A 237 -6.08 7.49 20.12
N GLU A 238 -7.33 7.06 20.23
CA GLU A 238 -7.85 6.44 21.45
C GLU A 238 -7.65 4.92 21.42
N ILE A 239 -7.02 4.36 22.46
CA ILE A 239 -6.87 2.91 22.58
C ILE A 239 -8.21 2.30 22.96
N LYS A 240 -8.77 1.44 22.10
CA LYS A 240 -9.94 0.62 22.44
C LYS A 240 -9.52 -0.46 23.43
N LYS A 241 -9.88 -0.25 24.70
CA LYS A 241 -9.70 -1.29 25.73
C LYS A 241 -10.69 -2.42 25.46
N LYS A 242 -10.21 -3.67 25.35
CA LYS A 242 -11.10 -4.83 25.36
C LYS A 242 -11.94 -4.76 26.64
N LYS A 243 -13.27 -4.75 26.50
CA LYS A 243 -14.18 -4.92 27.63
C LYS A 243 -13.77 -6.25 28.29
N PRO A 244 -13.47 -6.29 29.60
CA PRO A 244 -13.15 -7.56 30.24
C PRO A 244 -14.31 -8.51 29.95
N GLU A 245 -14.01 -9.72 29.50
CA GLU A 245 -15.02 -10.75 29.28
C GLU A 245 -15.82 -10.82 30.58
N THR A 246 -17.08 -10.39 30.52
CA THR A 246 -17.96 -10.47 31.66
C THR A 246 -18.16 -11.95 31.89
N PHE A 247 -17.46 -12.50 32.91
CA PHE A 247 -17.74 -13.82 33.41
C PHE A 247 -19.24 -13.87 33.70
N SER A 248 -19.99 -14.55 32.83
CA SER A 248 -21.43 -14.71 32.97
C SER A 248 -21.66 -15.50 34.26
N VAL A 249 -22.07 -14.80 35.33
CA VAL A 249 -22.41 -15.41 36.63
C VAL A 249 -23.47 -16.49 36.42
N THR A 250 -24.35 -16.31 35.44
CA THR A 250 -25.29 -17.32 34.94
C THR A 250 -24.60 -18.60 34.48
N ASN A 251 -23.52 -18.53 33.68
CA ASN A 251 -22.81 -19.74 33.22
C ASN A 251 -22.10 -20.48 34.37
N ALA A 252 -21.58 -19.75 35.36
CA ALA A 252 -20.97 -20.35 36.55
C ALA A 252 -22.01 -21.04 37.46
N ILE A 253 -23.20 -20.44 37.62
CA ILE A 253 -24.30 -21.02 38.38
C ILE A 253 -24.85 -22.27 37.68
N PHE A 254 -25.07 -22.22 36.36
CA PHE A 254 -25.56 -23.38 35.59
C PHE A 254 -24.55 -24.55 35.60
N GLY A 255 -23.26 -24.27 35.46
CA GLY A 255 -22.22 -25.30 35.56
C GLY A 255 -22.15 -25.94 36.96
N GLY A 256 -22.24 -25.12 38.01
CA GLY A 256 -22.24 -25.61 39.40
C GLY A 256 -23.46 -26.48 39.74
N ILE A 257 -24.65 -26.09 39.28
CA ILE A 257 -25.89 -26.86 39.49
C ILE A 257 -25.81 -28.22 38.77
N ILE A 258 -25.29 -28.27 37.55
CA ILE A 258 -25.14 -29.52 36.79
C ILE A 258 -24.19 -30.48 37.51
N VAL A 259 -23.06 -29.98 38.04
CA VAL A 259 -22.11 -30.81 38.80
C VAL A 259 -22.75 -31.37 40.07
N ILE A 260 -23.52 -30.58 40.81
CA ILE A 260 -24.23 -31.03 42.01
C ILE A 260 -25.27 -32.11 41.67
N ILE A 261 -26.04 -31.92 40.58
CA ILE A 261 -27.03 -32.91 40.13
C ILE A 261 -26.34 -34.22 39.75
N LEU A 262 -25.22 -34.17 39.03
CA LEU A 262 -24.45 -35.37 38.65
C LEU A 262 -23.91 -36.12 39.87
N ILE A 263 -23.41 -35.39 40.88
CA ILE A 263 -22.94 -35.99 42.14
C ILE A 263 -24.11 -36.66 42.88
N LEU A 264 -25.28 -36.02 42.95
CA LEU A 264 -26.46 -36.61 43.58
C LEU A 264 -26.94 -37.87 42.86
N ILE A 265 -26.93 -37.87 41.52
CA ILE A 265 -27.27 -39.05 40.72
C ILE A 265 -26.28 -40.20 41.00
N LEU A 266 -24.98 -39.91 41.01
CA LEU A 266 -23.93 -40.89 41.36
C LEU A 266 -24.15 -41.49 42.75
N LEU A 267 -24.45 -40.65 43.76
CA LEU A 267 -24.72 -41.11 45.12
C LEU A 267 -25.96 -42.02 45.20
N VAL A 268 -27.02 -41.70 44.46
CA VAL A 268 -28.23 -42.54 44.39
C VAL A 268 -27.93 -43.89 43.74
N ILE A 269 -27.16 -43.90 42.64
CA ILE A 269 -26.75 -45.13 41.95
C ILE A 269 -25.91 -46.00 42.90
N VAL A 270 -24.88 -45.45 43.54
CA VAL A 270 -24.02 -46.18 44.49
C VAL A 270 -24.81 -46.76 45.66
N LYS A 271 -25.80 -46.01 46.18
CA LYS A 271 -26.65 -46.49 47.28
C LYS A 271 -27.58 -47.63 46.84
N LYS A 272 -28.08 -47.60 45.60
CA LYS A 272 -28.89 -48.70 45.03
C LYS A 272 -28.09 -49.99 44.83
N PHE A 273 -26.83 -49.88 44.41
CA PHE A 273 -25.96 -51.05 44.19
C PHE A 273 -25.44 -51.69 45.49
N LYS A 274 -25.40 -50.97 46.62
CA LYS A 274 -25.07 -51.55 47.93
C LYS A 274 -26.23 -52.26 48.64
N SER A 275 -27.45 -52.18 48.10
CA SER A 275 -28.66 -52.74 48.71
C SER A 275 -29.18 -53.99 47.99
N ILE A 276 -28.36 -54.57 47.11
CA ILE A 276 -28.52 -55.88 46.46
C ILE A 276 -27.43 -56.79 47.02
#